data_AF-A0AAD6L507-F1
#
_entry.id   AF-A0AAD6L507-F1
#
_cell.length_a   1.000
_cell.length_b   1.000
_cell.length_c   1.000
_cell.angle_alpha   90.00
_cell.angle_beta   90.00
_cell.angle_gamma   90.00
#
_symmetry.space_group_name_H-M   'P 1'
#
loop_
_entity.id
_entity.type
_entity.pdbx_description
1 polymer ?
#
loop_
_entity_poly.entity_id
_entity_poly.type
_entity_poly.pdbx_seq_one_letter_code
_entity_poly.pdbx_strand_id
1 'polypeptide(L)'
;MVVSVLLNWIRQLIQQISANSLKISLRLGISNTTDTQNYIKKLIKDATPESQKTLSTCLSSYVAATTSFKSALSELSEDPLSANYDSRVAGDDVQECEDELARDKARISWTYNQKQLRKAL
;
A
#
# COMPACT_ATOMS: atom_id res chain seq x y z
N MET A 1 -7.82 21.86 -42.61
CA MET A 1 -8.44 20.58 -42.21
C MET A 1 -7.43 19.51 -41.82
N VAL A 2 -6.33 19.28 -42.55
CA VAL A 2 -5.35 18.21 -42.22
C VAL A 2 -4.60 18.45 -40.89
N VAL A 3 -4.20 19.69 -40.59
CA VAL A 3 -3.45 20.04 -39.36
C VAL A 3 -4.28 19.84 -38.09
N SER A 4 -5.56 20.20 -38.11
CA SER A 4 -6.47 20.03 -36.95
C SER A 4 -6.77 18.56 -36.65
N VAL A 5 -6.87 17.71 -37.68
CA VAL A 5 -7.04 16.26 -37.51
C VAL A 5 -5.79 15.64 -36.89
N LEU A 6 -4.61 16.02 -37.37
CA LEU A 6 -3.33 15.54 -36.83
C LEU A 6 -3.14 15.96 -35.36
N LEU A 7 -3.45 17.22 -35.03
CA LEU A 7 -3.37 17.72 -33.64
C LEU A 7 -4.31 16.96 -32.69
N ASN A 8 -5.53 16.64 -33.13
CA ASN A 8 -6.46 15.85 -32.32
C ASN A 8 -5.97 14.41 -32.13
N TRP A 9 -5.40 13.79 -33.17
CA TRP A 9 -4.84 12.45 -33.06
C TRP A 9 -3.66 12.40 -32.08
N ILE A 10 -2.75 13.38 -32.15
CA ILE A 10 -1.64 13.49 -31.20
C ILE A 10 -2.16 13.64 -29.76
N ARG A 11 -3.16 14.48 -29.52
CA ARG A 11 -3.77 14.64 -28.19
C ARG A 11 -4.37 13.33 -27.67
N GLN A 12 -5.10 12.60 -28.50
CA GLN A 12 -5.69 11.31 -28.12
C GLN A 12 -4.62 10.24 -27.81
N LEU A 13 -3.57 10.18 -28.62
CA LEU A 13 -2.46 9.26 -28.39
C LEU A 13 -1.77 9.52 -27.05
N ILE A 14 -1.52 10.79 -26.71
CA ILE A 14 -0.93 11.18 -25.41
C ILE A 14 -1.83 10.75 -24.25
N GLN A 15 -3.15 10.98 -24.35
CA GLN A 15 -4.11 10.58 -23.32
C GLN A 15 -4.22 9.06 -23.17
N GLN A 16 -4.11 8.30 -24.26
CA GLN A 16 -4.12 6.84 -24.21
C GLN A 16 -2.87 6.28 -23.51
N ILE A 17 -1.69 6.87 -23.78
CA ILE A 17 -0.43 6.47 -23.16
C ILE A 17 -0.47 6.73 -21.65
N SER A 18 -0.92 7.92 -21.22
CA SER A 18 -1.03 8.24 -19.79
C SER A 18 -2.00 7.30 -19.05
N ALA A 19 -3.17 7.03 -19.64
CA ALA A 19 -4.15 6.12 -19.05
C ALA A 19 -3.60 4.68 -18.92
N ASN A 20 -2.84 4.20 -19.91
CA ASN A 20 -2.22 2.87 -19.85
C ASN A 20 -1.15 2.80 -18.75
N SER A 21 -0.33 3.85 -18.60
CA SER A 21 0.66 3.91 -17.53
C SER A 21 0.00 3.83 -16.15
N LEU A 22 -1.09 4.57 -15.93
CA LEU A 22 -1.82 4.55 -14.67
C LEU A 22 -2.40 3.16 -14.36
N LYS A 23 -3.01 2.49 -15.35
CA LYS A 23 -3.51 1.11 -15.19
C LYS A 23 -2.40 0.13 -14.82
N ILE A 24 -1.20 0.27 -15.40
CA ILE A 24 -0.06 -0.59 -15.08
C ILE A 24 0.40 -0.36 -13.64
N SER A 25 0.54 0.90 -13.22
CA SER A 25 0.93 1.24 -11.85
C SER A 25 -0.07 0.70 -10.81
N LEU A 26 -1.37 0.85 -11.06
CA LEU A 26 -2.40 0.33 -10.16
C LEU A 26 -2.39 -1.21 -10.07
N ARG A 27 -2.22 -1.90 -11.21
CA ARG A 27 -2.08 -3.37 -11.23
C ARG A 27 -0.83 -3.84 -10.50
N LEU A 28 0.28 -3.12 -10.63
CA LEU A 28 1.50 -3.38 -9.87
C LEU A 28 1.24 -3.20 -8.36
N GLY A 29 0.54 -2.13 -7.97
CA GLY A 29 0.09 -1.91 -6.60
C GLY A 29 -0.70 -3.10 -6.05
N ILE A 30 -1.74 -3.54 -6.77
CA ILE A 30 -2.55 -4.72 -6.39
C ILE A 30 -1.69 -5.98 -6.23
N SER A 31 -0.77 -6.24 -7.17
CA SER A 31 0.11 -7.41 -7.09
C SER A 31 1.01 -7.35 -5.87
N ASN A 32 1.71 -6.24 -5.68
CA ASN A 32 2.64 -6.04 -4.58
C ASN A 32 1.93 -6.16 -3.22
N THR A 33 0.78 -5.50 -3.04
CA THR A 33 0.05 -5.58 -1.78
C THR A 33 -0.50 -6.99 -1.54
N THR A 34 -0.95 -7.70 -2.57
CA THR A 34 -1.38 -9.11 -2.47
C THR A 34 -0.24 -10.04 -2.07
N ASP A 35 0.94 -9.86 -2.68
CA ASP A 35 2.12 -10.66 -2.36
C ASP A 35 2.60 -10.39 -0.93
N THR A 36 2.57 -9.13 -0.49
CA THR A 36 2.89 -8.76 0.89
C THR A 36 1.88 -9.34 1.88
N GLN A 37 0.57 -9.37 1.59
CA GLN A 37 -0.40 -10.07 2.44
C GLN A 37 -0.03 -11.55 2.62
N ASN A 38 0.36 -12.22 1.53
CA ASN A 38 0.75 -13.63 1.57
C ASN A 38 2.03 -13.84 2.37
N TYR A 39 2.98 -12.90 2.27
CA TYR A 39 4.20 -12.90 3.07
C TYR A 39 3.90 -12.72 4.56
N ILE A 40 3.10 -11.71 4.94
CA ILE A 40 2.70 -11.46 6.33
C ILE A 40 1.95 -12.66 6.91
N LYS A 41 1.04 -13.29 6.16
CA LYS A 41 0.34 -14.51 6.59
C LYS A 41 1.31 -15.66 6.90
N LYS A 42 2.45 -15.75 6.20
CA LYS A 42 3.50 -16.73 6.52
C LYS A 42 4.23 -16.34 7.81
N LEU A 43 4.61 -15.07 7.97
CA LEU A 43 5.28 -14.57 9.18
C LEU A 43 4.44 -14.78 10.45
N ILE A 44 3.13 -14.58 10.37
CA ILE A 44 2.21 -14.75 11.50
C ILE A 44 2.26 -16.16 12.09
N LYS A 45 2.52 -17.19 11.27
CA LYS A 45 2.52 -18.60 11.73
C LYS A 45 3.65 -18.88 12.72
N ASP A 46 4.78 -18.21 12.53
CA ASP A 46 6.00 -18.42 13.32
C ASP A 46 6.24 -17.26 14.32
N ALA A 47 5.29 -16.32 14.42
CA ALA A 47 5.42 -15.13 15.22
C ALA A 47 5.27 -15.43 16.73
N THR A 48 6.02 -14.68 17.54
CA THR A 48 5.72 -14.60 18.98
C THR A 48 4.35 -13.96 19.19
N PRO A 49 3.67 -14.21 20.33
CA PRO A 49 2.39 -13.54 20.63
C PRO A 49 2.47 -12.01 20.55
N GLU A 50 3.62 -11.44 20.91
CA GLU A 50 3.86 -10.00 20.86
C GLU A 50 3.89 -9.49 19.40
N SER A 51 4.66 -10.13 18.53
CA SER A 51 4.77 -9.76 17.11
C SER A 51 3.51 -10.10 16.30
N GLN A 52 2.74 -11.10 16.75
CA GLN A 52 1.54 -11.54 16.05
C GLN A 52 0.47 -10.43 15.96
N LYS A 53 0.35 -9.60 17.00
CA LYS A 53 -0.58 -8.46 17.00
C LYS A 53 -0.20 -7.45 15.91
N THR A 54 1.06 -7.01 15.92
CA THR A 54 1.59 -6.04 14.94
C THR A 54 1.45 -6.56 13.51
N LEU A 55 1.82 -7.81 13.28
CA LEU A 55 1.68 -8.44 11.96
C LEU A 55 0.22 -8.59 11.52
N SER A 56 -0.72 -8.80 12.44
CA SER A 56 -2.16 -8.86 12.11
C SER A 56 -2.72 -7.48 11.73
N THR A 57 -2.24 -6.41 12.38
CA THR A 57 -2.56 -5.04 11.97
C THR A 57 -2.02 -4.77 10.57
N CYS A 58 -0.74 -5.06 10.32
CA CYS A 58 -0.13 -4.96 9.00
C CYS A 58 -0.91 -5.73 7.93
N LEU A 59 -1.33 -6.97 8.22
CA LEU A 59 -2.14 -7.74 7.28
C LEU A 59 -3.44 -7.03 6.92
N SER A 60 -4.12 -6.45 7.91
CA SER A 60 -5.36 -5.70 7.71
C SER A 60 -5.12 -4.45 6.85
N SER A 61 -4.07 -3.71 7.13
CA SER A 61 -3.69 -2.53 6.34
C SER A 61 -3.40 -2.89 4.87
N TYR A 62 -2.65 -3.97 4.62
CA TYR A 62 -2.40 -4.43 3.25
C TYR A 62 -3.66 -4.98 2.55
N VAL A 63 -4.66 -5.46 3.28
CA VAL A 63 -5.98 -5.82 2.72
C VAL A 63 -6.74 -4.56 2.30
N ALA A 64 -6.73 -3.52 3.13
CA ALA A 64 -7.31 -2.22 2.81
C ALA A 64 -6.63 -1.60 1.58
N ALA A 65 -5.29 -1.54 1.56
CA ALA A 65 -4.52 -1.03 0.43
C ALA A 65 -4.82 -1.74 -0.90
N THR A 66 -4.91 -3.08 -0.89
CA THR A 66 -5.30 -3.85 -2.09
C THR A 66 -6.70 -3.48 -2.56
N THR A 67 -7.63 -3.23 -1.64
CA THR A 67 -9.01 -2.87 -1.96
C THR A 67 -9.06 -1.47 -2.58
N SER A 68 -8.35 -0.51 -1.98
CA SER A 68 -8.22 0.86 -2.49
C SER A 68 -7.57 0.90 -3.88
N PHE A 69 -6.50 0.13 -4.13
CA PHE A 69 -5.94 0.04 -5.49
C PHE A 69 -6.89 -0.58 -6.52
N LYS A 70 -7.71 -1.57 -6.12
CA LYS A 70 -8.74 -2.14 -7.01
C LYS A 70 -9.82 -1.12 -7.33
N SER A 71 -10.26 -0.36 -6.33
CA SER A 71 -11.24 0.72 -6.46
C SER A 71 -10.72 1.82 -7.40
N ALA A 72 -9.49 2.29 -7.17
CA ALA A 72 -8.82 3.23 -8.06
C ALA A 72 -8.73 2.73 -9.51
N LEU A 73 -8.47 1.43 -9.71
CA LEU A 73 -8.40 0.84 -11.06
C LEU A 73 -9.77 0.81 -11.76
N SER A 74 -10.86 0.54 -11.04
CA SER A 74 -12.21 0.59 -11.61
C SER A 74 -12.65 2.00 -11.93
N GLU A 75 -12.29 2.97 -11.11
CA GLU A 75 -12.76 4.35 -11.24
C GLU A 75 -11.94 5.18 -12.24
N LEU A 76 -10.75 4.72 -12.63
CA LEU A 76 -9.78 5.50 -13.41
C LEU A 76 -10.35 6.15 -14.69
N SER A 77 -11.31 5.52 -15.36
CA SER A 77 -11.95 6.06 -16.57
C SER A 77 -13.27 6.81 -16.31
N GLU A 78 -13.86 6.65 -15.12
CA GLU A 78 -15.18 7.17 -14.77
C GLU A 78 -15.05 8.42 -13.89
N ASP A 79 -14.25 8.32 -12.82
CA ASP A 79 -13.93 9.40 -11.89
C ASP A 79 -12.42 9.38 -11.55
N PRO A 80 -11.59 10.08 -12.34
CA PRO A 80 -10.15 10.16 -12.09
C PRO A 80 -9.78 10.83 -10.76
N LEU A 81 -10.65 11.65 -10.18
CA LEU A 81 -10.39 12.29 -8.88
C LEU A 81 -10.61 11.30 -7.74
N SER A 82 -11.68 10.51 -7.81
CA SER A 82 -11.92 9.40 -6.88
C SER A 82 -10.80 8.36 -6.99
N ALA A 83 -10.41 7.98 -8.21
CA ALA A 83 -9.28 7.05 -8.41
C ALA A 83 -7.96 7.55 -7.81
N ASN A 84 -7.71 8.87 -7.89
CA ASN A 84 -6.54 9.49 -7.27
C ASN A 84 -6.63 9.48 -5.73
N TYR A 85 -7.82 9.73 -5.19
CA TYR A 85 -8.06 9.65 -3.74
C TYR A 85 -7.84 8.22 -3.22
N ASP A 86 -8.40 7.21 -3.88
CA ASP A 86 -8.23 5.80 -3.53
C ASP A 86 -6.76 5.35 -3.62
N SER A 87 -6.03 5.85 -4.62
CA SER A 87 -4.59 5.59 -4.73
C SER A 87 -3.80 6.16 -3.54
N ARG A 88 -4.21 7.33 -3.04
CA ARG A 88 -3.62 7.93 -1.83
C ARG A 88 -3.96 7.11 -0.59
N VAL A 89 -5.22 6.74 -0.41
CA VAL A 89 -5.66 5.90 0.73
C VAL A 89 -4.87 4.60 0.77
N ALA A 90 -4.64 3.96 -0.39
CA ALA A 90 -3.80 2.77 -0.47
C ALA A 90 -2.37 3.00 0.04
N GLY A 91 -1.79 4.17 -0.22
CA GLY A 91 -0.48 4.56 0.31
C GLY A 91 -0.50 4.79 1.83
N ASP A 92 -1.52 5.48 2.33
CA ASP A 92 -1.71 5.75 3.76
C ASP A 92 -1.89 4.43 4.55
N ASP A 93 -2.64 3.46 3.99
CA ASP A 93 -2.78 2.12 4.57
C ASP A 93 -1.44 1.38 4.65
N VAL A 94 -0.62 1.41 3.58
CA VAL A 94 0.71 0.79 3.61
C VAL A 94 1.61 1.44 4.67
N GLN A 95 1.55 2.78 4.81
CA GLN A 95 2.31 3.51 5.81
C GLN A 95 1.93 3.14 7.24
N GLU A 96 0.65 2.87 7.51
CA GLU A 96 0.19 2.45 8.85
C GLU A 96 0.88 1.16 9.32
N CYS A 97 1.15 0.21 8.42
CA CYS A 97 1.92 -0.99 8.78
C CYS A 97 3.37 -0.66 9.18
N GLU A 98 4.04 0.19 8.41
CA GLU A 98 5.42 0.61 8.71
C GLU A 98 5.51 1.34 10.06
N ASP A 99 4.52 2.18 10.35
CA ASP A 99 4.42 2.91 11.60
C ASP A 99 4.17 1.97 12.79
N GLU A 100 3.31 0.96 12.64
CA GLU A 100 3.08 -0.07 13.66
C GLU A 100 4.34 -0.92 13.92
N LEU A 101 5.07 -1.31 12.87
CA LEU A 101 6.34 -2.03 13.01
C LEU A 101 7.38 -1.19 13.76
N ALA A 102 7.47 0.11 13.47
CA ALA A 102 8.36 1.04 14.17
C ALA A 102 7.98 1.18 15.66
N ARG A 103 6.67 1.31 15.95
CA ARG A 103 6.15 1.36 17.33
C ARG A 103 6.48 0.09 18.12
N ASP A 104 6.30 -1.08 17.51
CA ASP A 104 6.58 -2.37 18.14
C ASP A 104 8.08 -2.53 18.47
N LYS A 105 8.95 -2.19 17.51
CA LYS A 105 10.41 -2.20 17.72
C LYS A 105 10.84 -1.29 18.88
N ALA A 106 10.27 -0.09 18.97
CA ALA A 106 10.54 0.84 20.06
C ALA A 106 10.10 0.27 21.42
N ARG A 107 8.92 -0.37 21.48
CA ARG A 107 8.39 -1.01 22.70
C ARG A 107 9.28 -2.17 23.16
N ILE A 108 9.73 -3.03 22.24
CA ILE A 108 10.63 -4.15 22.55
C ILE A 108 11.95 -3.63 23.12
N SER A 109 12.54 -2.60 22.50
CA SER A 109 13.79 -1.98 22.97
C SER A 109 13.64 -1.40 24.38
N TRP A 110 12.57 -0.64 24.65
CA TRP A 110 12.32 -0.06 25.96
C TRP A 110 12.15 -1.14 27.04
N THR A 111 11.37 -2.19 26.75
CA THR A 111 11.12 -3.30 27.68
C THR A 111 12.39 -4.07 28.00
N TYR A 112 13.26 -4.28 27.00
CA TYR A 112 14.56 -4.92 27.20
C TYR A 112 15.45 -4.10 28.16
N ASN A 113 15.59 -2.80 27.92
CA ASN A 113 16.40 -1.90 28.75
C ASN A 113 15.88 -1.84 30.20
N GLN A 114 14.56 -1.77 30.39
CA GLN A 114 13.94 -1.80 31.73
C GLN A 114 14.24 -3.10 32.49
N LYS A 115 14.17 -4.26 31.82
CA LYS A 115 14.50 -5.55 32.44
C LYS A 115 15.97 -5.63 32.85
N GLN A 116 16.88 -5.05 32.06
CA GLN A 116 18.31 -5.01 32.41
C GLN A 116 18.56 -4.12 33.63
N LEU A 117 17.97 -2.93 33.66
CA LEU A 117 18.08 -2.01 34.80
C LEU A 117 17.58 -2.64 36.10
N ARG A 118 16.44 -3.35 36.07
CA ARG A 118 15.89 -4.05 37.24
C ARG A 118 16.73 -5.22 37.74
N LYS A 119 17.60 -5.79 36.92
CA LYS A 119 18.54 -6.85 37.35
C LYS A 119 19.82 -6.28 37.96
N ALA A 120 20.10 -5.00 37.73
CA ALA A 120 21.29 -4.31 38.21
C ALA A 120 21.07 -3.59 39.55
N LEU A 121 19.82 -3.57 40.06
CA LEU A 121 19.40 -3.08 41.36
C LEU A 121 19.12 -4.25 42.30
#